data_AF-A0A2P8H9L3-F1
#
_entry.id   AF-A0A2P8H9L3-F1
#
_cell.length_a   1.000
_cell.length_b   1.000
_cell.length_c   1.000
_cell.angle_alpha   90.00
_cell.angle_beta   90.00
_cell.angle_gamma   90.00
#
_symmetry.space_group_name_H-M   'P 1'
#
loop_
_entity.id
_entity.type
_entity.pdbx_description
1 polymer ?
#
loop_
_entity_poly.entity_id
_entity_poly.type
_entity_poly.pdbx_seq_one_letter_code
_entity_poly.pdbx_strand_id
1 'polypeptide(L)' 'MKHEHHEKAAFHYDLASKSHREAHKSHQEGNDEKAAHHAQAAHGHAAQAKEHEVEASKKHSEKVKAK' A
#
# COMPACT_ATOMS: atom_id res chain seq x y z
N MET A 1 -15.40 -0.18 15.79
CA MET A 1 -14.58 0.69 14.93
C MET A 1 -14.66 0.15 13.50
N LYS A 2 -15.27 0.87 12.53
CA LYS A 2 -15.49 0.36 11.15
C LYS A 2 -14.41 0.78 10.13
N HIS A 3 -13.45 1.62 10.53
CA HIS A 3 -12.56 2.34 9.61
C HIS A 3 -11.08 1.93 9.68
N GLU A 4 -10.69 1.05 10.61
CA GLU A 4 -9.27 0.71 10.83
C GLU A 4 -8.58 0.12 9.59
N HIS A 5 -9.29 -0.65 8.77
CA HIS A 5 -8.69 -1.23 7.56
C HIS A 5 -8.48 -0.20 6.45
N HIS A 6 -9.41 0.76 6.28
CA HIS A 6 -9.22 1.83 5.29
C HIS A 6 -8.09 2.79 5.72
N GLU A 7 -7.99 3.09 7.01
CA GLU A 7 -6.90 3.90 7.55
C GLU A 7 -5.54 3.21 7.37
N LYS A 8 -5.45 1.92 7.69
CA LYS A 8 -4.21 1.13 7.47
C LYS A 8 -3.87 1.00 6.00
N ALA A 9 -4.84 0.79 5.12
CA ALA A 9 -4.61 0.78 3.68
C ALA A 9 -4.06 2.12 3.18
N ALA A 10 -4.66 3.24 3.60
CA ALA A 10 -4.18 4.57 3.25
C ALA A 10 -2.75 4.82 3.76
N PHE A 11 -2.44 4.39 4.99
CA PHE A 11 -1.09 4.48 5.55
C PHE A 11 -0.06 3.72 4.70
N HIS A 12 -0.36 2.47 4.33
CA HIS A 12 0.53 1.69 3.48
C HIS A 12 0.67 2.28 2.06
N TYR A 13 -0.40 2.83 1.48
CA TYR A 13 -0.30 3.53 0.20
C TYR A 13 0.53 4.81 0.26
N ASP A 14 0.47 5.57 1.36
CA ASP A 14 1.34 6.73 1.56
C ASP A 14 2.82 6.32 1.63
N LEU A 15 3.13 5.25 2.37
CA LEU A 15 4.48 4.68 2.40
C LEU A 15 4.94 4.20 1.02
N ALA A 16 4.09 3.47 0.29
CA ALA A 16 4.39 3.03 -1.06
C ALA A 16 4.67 4.20 -2.02
N SER A 17 3.85 5.26 -1.95
CA SER A 17 4.03 6.48 -2.72
C SER A 17 5.36 7.17 -2.40
N LYS A 18 5.72 7.28 -1.12
CA LYS A 18 7.02 7.82 -0.69
C LYS A 18 8.18 6.99 -1.24
N SER A 19 8.13 5.67 -1.11
CA SER A 19 9.16 4.79 -1.64
C SER A 19 9.27 4.87 -3.17
N HIS A 20 8.18 4.98 -3.91
CA HIS A 20 8.25 5.22 -5.37
C HIS A 20 8.90 6.56 -5.72
N ARG A 21 8.65 7.62 -4.94
CA ARG A 21 9.33 8.92 -5.13
C ARG A 21 10.83 8.82 -4.86
N GLU A 22 11.24 8.10 -3.82
CA GLU A 22 12.66 7.86 -3.52
C GLU A 22 13.33 6.97 -4.57
N ALA A 23 12.61 5.98 -5.10
CA ALA A 23 13.08 5.16 -6.21
C ALA A 23 13.34 6.01 -7.46
N HIS A 24 12.38 6.86 -7.83
CA HIS A 24 12.53 7.77 -8.95
C HIS A 24 13.71 8.72 -8.76
N LYS A 25 13.86 9.31 -7.55
CA LYS A 25 15.00 10.16 -7.24
C LYS A 25 16.33 9.41 -7.36
N SER A 26 16.43 8.22 -6.78
CA SER A 26 17.63 7.38 -6.84
C SER A 26 18.00 7.02 -8.29
N HIS A 27 16.99 6.73 -9.12
CA HIS A 27 17.18 6.45 -10.55
C HIS A 27 17.66 7.70 -11.31
N GLN A 28 17.13 8.89 -10.99
CA GLN A 28 17.64 10.16 -11.55
C GLN A 28 19.10 10.44 -11.14
N GLU A 29 19.50 9.99 -9.96
CA GLU A 29 20.89 10.07 -9.46
C GLU A 29 21.79 8.98 -10.04
N GLY A 30 21.28 8.09 -10.91
CA GLY A 30 22.01 6.98 -11.52
C GLY A 30 22.28 5.81 -10.56
N ASN A 31 21.54 5.74 -9.44
CA ASN A 31 21.67 4.69 -8.45
C ASN A 31 20.52 3.68 -8.59
N ASP A 32 20.64 2.81 -9.59
CA ASP A 32 19.61 1.84 -9.95
C ASP A 32 19.39 0.77 -8.87
N GLU A 33 20.42 0.40 -8.11
CA GLU A 33 20.30 -0.56 -7.01
C GLU A 33 19.42 0.00 -5.88
N LYS A 34 19.63 1.26 -5.47
CA LYS A 34 18.75 1.92 -4.50
C LYS A 34 17.36 2.11 -5.08
N ALA A 35 17.24 2.48 -6.35
CA ALA A 35 15.95 2.63 -7.00
C ALA A 35 15.14 1.33 -6.96
N ALA A 36 15.77 0.20 -7.28
CA ALA A 36 15.15 -1.12 -7.21
C ALA A 36 14.74 -1.49 -5.78
N HIS A 37 15.58 -1.18 -4.79
CA HIS A 37 15.26 -1.43 -3.37
C HIS A 37 14.01 -0.65 -2.92
N HIS A 38 13.96 0.65 -3.23
CA HIS A 38 12.81 1.48 -2.90
C HIS A 38 11.55 1.05 -3.68
N ALA A 39 11.68 0.64 -4.94
CA ALA A 39 10.57 0.10 -5.72
C ALA A 39 10.02 -1.21 -5.14
N GLN A 40 10.90 -2.10 -4.67
CA GLN A 40 10.50 -3.33 -3.99
C GLN A 40 9.78 -3.04 -2.67
N ALA A 41 10.28 -2.09 -1.88
CA ALA A 41 9.62 -1.66 -0.65
C ALA A 41 8.22 -1.08 -0.93
N ALA A 42 8.10 -0.27 -1.98
CA ALA A 42 6.81 0.29 -2.41
C ALA A 42 5.81 -0.81 -2.78
N HIS A 43 6.26 -1.82 -3.52
CA HIS A 43 5.43 -2.98 -3.87
C HIS A 43 4.97 -3.75 -2.64
N GLY A 44 5.86 -3.96 -1.66
CA GLY A 44 5.53 -4.60 -0.39
C GLY A 44 4.41 -3.87 0.36
N HIS A 45 4.52 -2.54 0.47
CA HIS A 45 3.47 -1.74 1.10
C HIS A 45 2.16 -1.73 0.29
N ALA A 46 2.22 -1.66 -1.04
CA ALA A 46 1.02 -1.75 -1.87
C ALA A 46 0.28 -3.09 -1.70
N ALA A 47 1.01 -4.19 -1.52
CA ALA A 47 0.43 -5.50 -1.22
C ALA A 47 -0.29 -5.51 0.14
N GLN A 48 0.32 -4.94 1.19
CA GLN A 48 -0.30 -4.81 2.52
C GLN A 48 -1.54 -3.91 2.48
N ALA A 49 -1.49 -2.80 1.74
CA ALA A 49 -2.62 -1.91 1.58
C ALA A 49 -3.81 -2.65 0.93
N LYS A 50 -3.54 -3.39 -0.14
CA LYS A 50 -4.54 -4.20 -0.85
C LYS A 50 -5.13 -5.30 0.03
N GLU A 51 -4.32 -5.94 0.88
CA GLU A 51 -4.83 -6.91 1.86
C GLU A 51 -5.86 -6.26 2.79
N HIS A 52 -5.55 -5.08 3.35
CA HIS A 52 -6.49 -4.35 4.18
C HIS A 52 -7.74 -3.87 3.42
N GLU A 53 -7.61 -3.45 2.16
CA GLU A 53 -8.78 -3.14 1.31
C GLU A 53 -9.69 -4.35 1.14
N VAL A 54 -9.11 -5.53 0.87
CA VAL A 54 -9.85 -6.78 0.73
C VAL A 54 -10.55 -7.14 2.04
N GLU A 55 -9.89 -7.01 3.19
CA GLU A 55 -10.51 -7.25 4.49
C GLU A 55 -11.63 -6.25 4.82
N ALA A 56 -11.44 -4.96 4.49
CA ALA A 56 -12.48 -3.94 4.63
C ALA A 56 -13.70 -4.27 3.77
N SER A 57 -13.47 -4.66 2.51
CA SER A 57 -14.50 -5.03 1.55
C SER A 57 -15.25 -6.30 1.94
N LYS A 58 -14.55 -7.32 2.46
CA LYS A 58 -15.15 -8.55 3.01
C LYS A 58 -16.09 -8.23 4.17
N LYS A 59 -15.66 -7.42 5.14
CA LYS A 59 -16.50 -6.98 6.26
C LYS A 59 -17.75 -6.21 5.82
N HIS A 60 -17.66 -5.47 4.72
CA HIS A 60 -18.83 -4.81 4.13
C HIS A 60 -19.77 -5.81 3.44
N SER A 61 -19.21 -6.77 2.71
CA SER A 61 -19.96 -7.79 1.97
C SER A 61 -20.69 -8.79 2.87
N GLU A 62 -20.10 -9.18 4.00
CA GLU A 62 -20.75 -10.03 5.01
C GLU A 62 -21.94 -9.33 5.69
N LYS A 63 -21.94 -7.99 5.72
CA LYS A 63 -23.07 -7.22 6.24
C LYS A 63 -24.28 -7.16 5.32
N VAL A 64 -24.10 -7.43 4.03
CA VAL A 64 -25.19 -7.42 3.03
C VAL A 64 -25.90 -8.77 2.93
N LYS A 65 -25.28 -9.86 3.39
CA LYS A 65 -25.86 -11.22 3.35
C LYS A 65 -26.77 -11.59 4.53
N ALA A 66 -26.90 -10.73 5.53
CA ALA A 66 -27.68 -10.98 6.75
C ALA A 66 -28.99 -10.16 6.79
N LYS A 67 -29.72 -10.07 5.67
CA LYS A 67 -31.03 -9.41 5.59
C LYS A 67 -32.06 -10.30 4.92
#